data_AF-A0A534AY11-F1
#
_entry.id   AF-A0A534AY11-F1
#
_cell.length_a   1.000
_cell.length_b   1.000
_cell.length_c   1.000
_cell.angle_alpha   90.00
_cell.angle_beta   90.00
_cell.angle_gamma   90.00
#
_symmetry.space_group_name_H-M   'P 1'
#
loop_
_entity.id
_entity.type
_entity.pdbx_description
1 polymer ?
#
loop_
_entity_poly.entity_id
_entity_poly.type
_entity_poly.pdbx_seq_one_letter_code
_entity_poly.pdbx_strand_id
1 'polypeptide(L)' 'MRGNFNNLMKQAQAMQANMEKAQAEIANIEVTGESGGGMVKVMMSGRHEVKRVQSLQLPPGMKLRF' A
#
# COMPACT_ATOMS: atom_id res chain seq x y z
N MET A 1 42.56 -10.56 3.29
CA MET A 1 41.19 -11.03 2.97
C MET A 1 40.20 -11.09 4.15
N ARG A 2 40.59 -10.93 5.43
CA ARG A 2 39.65 -10.94 6.58
C ARG A 2 38.90 -9.61 6.83
N GLY A 3 39.43 -8.47 6.38
CA GLY A 3 38.77 -7.16 6.54
C GLY A 3 37.54 -6.95 5.64
N ASN A 4 37.50 -7.62 4.48
CA ASN A 4 36.39 -7.48 3.52
C ASN A 4 35.11 -8.19 4.00
N PHE A 5 35.27 -9.31 4.72
CA PHE A 5 34.15 -10.09 5.26
C PHE A 5 33.43 -9.36 6.40
N ASN A 6 34.18 -8.69 7.29
CA ASN A 6 33.58 -7.90 8.37
C ASN A 6 32.76 -6.71 7.85
N ASN A 7 33.21 -6.06 6.78
CA ASN A 7 32.45 -4.99 6.14
C ASN A 7 31.21 -5.53 5.42
N LEU A 8 31.32 -6.68 4.76
CA LEU A 8 30.18 -7.35 4.11
C LEU A 8 29.10 -7.77 5.12
N MET A 9 29.49 -8.33 6.27
CA MET A 9 28.55 -8.69 7.33
C MET A 9 27.82 -7.46 7.89
N LYS A 10 28.52 -6.33 8.11
CA LYS A 10 27.89 -5.08 8.55
C LYS A 10 26.90 -4.54 7.52
N GLN A 11 27.26 -4.59 6.23
CA GLN A 11 26.37 -4.17 5.15
C GLN A 11 25.14 -5.08 5.02
N ALA A 12 25.33 -6.39 5.16
CA ALA A 12 24.22 -7.36 5.13
C ALA A 12 23.26 -7.16 6.32
N GLN A 13 23.79 -6.93 7.52
CA GLN A 13 22.97 -6.59 8.71
C GLN A 13 22.20 -5.28 8.51
N ALA A 14 22.86 -4.25 7.99
CA ALA A 14 22.20 -2.98 7.68
C ALA A 14 21.12 -3.13 6.60
N MET A 15 21.38 -3.93 5.56
CA MET A 15 20.39 -4.26 4.53
C MET A 15 19.20 -4.99 5.12
N GLN A 16 19.42 -5.99 5.97
CA GLN A 16 18.34 -6.74 6.62
C GLN A 16 17.45 -5.83 7.46
N ALA A 17 18.04 -4.99 8.32
CA ALA A 17 17.29 -4.03 9.12
C ALA A 17 16.53 -3.01 8.25
N ASN A 18 17.15 -2.51 7.17
CA ASN A 18 16.50 -1.59 6.24
C ASN A 18 15.34 -2.24 5.48
N MET A 19 15.46 -3.50 5.10
CA MET A 19 14.40 -4.25 4.43
C MET A 19 13.20 -4.49 5.36
N GLU A 20 13.45 -4.89 6.62
CA GLU A 20 12.40 -5.06 7.61
C GLU A 20 11.66 -3.74 7.87
N LYS A 21 12.40 -2.63 8.01
CA LYS A 21 11.81 -1.29 8.17
C LYS A 21 11.00 -0.87 6.94
N ALA A 22 11.55 -1.03 5.74
CA ALA A 22 10.85 -0.68 4.49
C ALA A 22 9.56 -1.50 4.32
N GLN A 23 9.58 -2.80 4.64
CA GLN A 23 8.37 -3.62 4.61
C GLN A 23 7.32 -3.15 5.63
N ALA A 24 7.74 -2.74 6.82
CA ALA A 24 6.85 -2.18 7.83
C ALA A 24 6.26 -0.82 7.40
N GLU A 25 7.02 0.02 6.72
CA GLU A 25 6.55 1.30 6.17
C GLU A 25 5.54 1.08 5.04
N ILE A 26 5.87 0.22 4.07
CA ILE A 26 4.98 -0.13 2.95
C ILE A 26 3.65 -0.70 3.47
N ALA A 27 3.70 -1.48 4.54
CA ALA A 27 2.51 -2.07 5.13
C ALA A 27 1.46 -1.05 5.59
N ASN A 28 1.90 0.12 6.02
CA ASN A 28 1.05 1.18 6.55
C ASN A 28 0.67 2.24 5.50
N ILE A 29 1.22 2.16 4.29
CA ILE A 29 0.81 3.06 3.20
C ILE A 29 -0.63 2.74 2.85
N GLU A 30 -1.47 3.76 2.77
CA GLU A 30 -2.85 3.66 2.29
C GLU A 30 -2.99 4.33 0.92
N VAL A 31 -3.67 3.65 0.01
CA VAL A 31 -3.96 4.14 -1.34
C VAL A 31 -5.46 4.10 -1.55
N THR A 32 -6.01 5.17 -2.14
CA THR A 32 -7.44 5.26 -2.50
C THR A 32 -7.60 5.19 -4.02
N GLY A 33 -8.34 4.19 -4.49
CA GLY A 33 -8.78 4.08 -5.88
C GLY A 33 -10.23 4.51 -6.03
N GLU A 34 -10.55 5.17 -7.14
CA GLU A 34 -11.90 5.66 -7.43
C GLU A 34 -12.40 5.19 -8.80
N SER A 35 -13.71 4.93 -8.91
CA SER A 35 -14.36 4.61 -10.19
C SER A 35 -15.75 5.26 -10.29
N GLY A 36 -16.31 5.27 -11.50
CA GLY A 36 -17.63 5.87 -11.76
C GLY A 36 -17.69 7.36 -11.41
N GLY A 37 -16.61 8.11 -11.69
CA GLY A 37 -16.54 9.55 -11.34
C GLY A 37 -16.50 9.83 -9.82
N GLY A 38 -16.04 8.86 -9.02
CA GLY A 38 -15.98 8.98 -7.56
C GLY A 38 -17.17 8.35 -6.83
N MET A 39 -18.10 7.71 -7.55
CA MET A 39 -19.22 6.97 -6.97
C MET A 39 -18.78 5.75 -6.16
N VAL A 40 -17.64 5.15 -6.50
CA VAL A 40 -17.02 4.07 -5.74
C VAL A 40 -15.62 4.51 -5.35
N LYS A 41 -15.30 4.39 -4.07
CA LYS A 41 -13.95 4.62 -3.52
C LYS A 41 -13.54 3.42 -2.69
N VAL A 42 -12.33 2.92 -2.92
CA VAL A 42 -11.74 1.81 -2.17
C VAL A 42 -10.41 2.25 -1.61
N MET A 43 -10.24 2.11 -0.29
CA MET A 43 -8.98 2.34 0.39
C MET A 43 -8.32 1.00 0.69
N MET A 44 -7.07 0.83 0.25
CA MET A 44 -6.27 -0.38 0.45
C MET A 44 -4.94 -0.03 1.10
N SER A 45 -4.43 -0.94 1.91
CA SER A 45 -3.06 -0.84 2.42
C SER A 45 -2.05 -1.34 1.39
N GLY A 46 -0.77 -0.99 1.56
CA GLY A 46 0.35 -1.54 0.78
C GLY A 46 0.58 -3.04 0.97
N ARG A 47 -0.16 -3.70 1.87
CA ARG A 47 -0.25 -5.17 1.96
C ARG A 47 -1.36 -5.78 1.09
N HIS A 48 -2.01 -4.98 0.26
CA HIS A 48 -3.19 -5.36 -0.53
C HIS A 48 -4.43 -5.71 0.32
N GLU A 49 -4.45 -5.33 1.61
CA GLU A 49 -5.67 -5.46 2.43
C GLU A 49 -6.63 -4.31 2.14
N VAL A 50 -7.91 -4.61 1.92
CA VAL A 50 -8.96 -3.60 1.81
C VAL A 50 -9.32 -3.09 3.20
N LYS A 51 -9.14 -1.78 3.44
CA LYS A 51 -9.46 -1.13 4.72
C LYS A 51 -10.85 -0.52 4.71
N ARG A 52 -11.28 0.04 3.58
CA ARG A 52 -12.60 0.68 3.47
C ARG A 52 -13.14 0.61 2.05
N VAL A 53 -14.43 0.35 1.93
CA VAL A 53 -15.20 0.50 0.69
C VAL A 53 -16.28 1.52 0.93
N GLN A 54 -16.35 2.55 0.09
CA GLN A 54 -17.43 3.52 0.05
C GLN A 54 -18.07 3.45 -1.33
N SER A 55 -19.39 3.31 -1.36
CA SER A 55 -20.17 3.40 -2.58
C SER A 55 -21.34 4.34 -2.34
N LEU A 56 -21.53 5.29 -3.24
CA LEU A 56 -22.74 6.11 -3.27
C LEU A 56 -23.87 5.26 -3.89
N GLN A 57 -24.84 4.84 -3.09
CA GLN A 57 -26.07 4.28 -3.65
C GLN A 57 -26.83 5.41 -4.33
N LEU A 58 -27.01 5.32 -5.64
CA LEU A 58 -27.92 6.21 -6.34
C LEU A 58 -29.34 5.99 -5.78
N PRO A 59 -30.09 7.07 -5.50
CA PRO A 59 -31.47 6.93 -5.09
C PRO A 59 -32.28 6.16 -6.15
N PRO A 60 -33.26 5.33 -5.74
CA PRO A 60 -34.10 4.59 -6.68
C PRO A 60 -34.70 5.51 -7.75
N GLY A 61 -34.45 5.22 -9.02
CA GLY A 61 -34.98 5.99 -10.16
C GLY A 61 -34.01 6.99 -10.82
N MET A 62 -32.81 7.19 -10.26
CA MET A 62 -31.78 8.01 -10.93
C MET A 62 -31.14 7.22 -12.08
N LYS A 63 -31.52 7.53 -13.33
CA LYS A 63 -30.86 6.99 -14.53
C LYS A 63 -29.61 7.82 -14.86
N LEU A 64 -28.45 7.16 -14.93
CA LEU A 64 -27.23 7.74 -15.51
C LEU A 64 -27.54 8.15 -16.95
N ARG A 65 -27.53 9.45 -17.23
CA ARG A 65 -27.58 9.97 -18.60
C ARG A 65 -26.16 9.99 -19.12
N PHE A 66 -25.86 9.11 -20.08
CA PHE A 66 -24.66 9.19 -20.92
C PHE A 66 -24.94 10.13 -22.09
#